data_AF-A0AA43UCT4-F1
#
_entry.id   AF-A0AA43UCT4-F1
#
_cell.length_a   1.000
_cell.length_b   1.000
_cell.length_c   1.000
_cell.angle_alpha   90.00
_cell.angle_beta   90.00
_cell.angle_gamma   90.00
#
_symmetry.space_group_name_H-M   'P 1'
#
loop_
_entity.id
_entity.type
_entity.pdbx_description
1 polymer ?
#
loop_
_entity_poly.entity_id
_entity_poly.type
_entity_poly.pdbx_seq_one_letter_code
_entity_poly.pdbx_strand_id
1 'polypeptide(L)'
;MTFSANFKAYLQSRDPDLKVVESENGDLLFEKLTYTHHYRSITHVSVAADHSSTTLRIYVLDFFSKDQKDSGSSYHFTNDLNFDYRFGSYYSRGQTLIAEQDLLLTDPYILPPVTKYLSLLQQNIFDITKKARTQDNS
;
A
#
# COMPACT_ATOMS: atom_id res chain seq x y z
N MET A 1 -3.95 28.03 -2.54
CA MET A 1 -4.06 26.66 -3.09
C MET A 1 -4.74 25.78 -2.04
N THR A 2 -5.60 24.85 -2.45
CA THR A 2 -6.24 23.89 -1.53
C THR A 2 -5.25 22.78 -1.14
N PHE A 3 -5.44 22.16 0.02
CA PHE A 3 -4.60 21.03 0.47
C PHE A 3 -4.53 19.93 -0.60
N SER A 4 -5.67 19.53 -1.19
CA SER A 4 -5.74 18.53 -2.24
C SER A 4 -4.90 18.87 -3.48
N ALA A 5 -4.87 20.14 -3.90
CA ALA A 5 -4.06 20.58 -5.03
C ALA A 5 -2.56 20.51 -4.71
N ASN A 6 -2.17 20.93 -3.50
CA ASN A 6 -0.79 20.84 -3.02
C ASN A 6 -0.33 19.38 -2.88
N PHE A 7 -1.18 18.51 -2.32
CA PHE A 7 -0.89 17.09 -2.14
C PHE A 7 -0.75 16.36 -3.47
N LYS A 8 -1.66 16.64 -4.42
CA LYS A 8 -1.58 16.12 -5.79
C LYS A 8 -0.28 16.54 -6.47
N ALA A 9 0.06 17.83 -6.44
CA ALA A 9 1.31 18.33 -7.03
C ALA A 9 2.55 17.69 -6.36
N TYR A 10 2.54 17.55 -5.04
CA TYR A 10 3.61 16.88 -4.29
C TYR A 10 3.80 15.43 -4.74
N LEU A 11 2.74 14.62 -4.77
CA LEU A 11 2.85 13.22 -5.19
C LEU A 11 3.25 13.08 -6.66
N GLN A 12 2.64 13.84 -7.56
CA GLN A 12 2.95 13.79 -8.99
C GLN A 12 4.38 14.26 -9.30
N SER A 13 4.95 15.16 -8.49
CA SER A 13 6.36 15.55 -8.64
C SER A 13 7.35 14.44 -8.25
N ARG A 14 6.91 13.47 -7.45
CA ARG A 14 7.74 12.40 -6.89
C ARG A 14 7.54 11.07 -7.60
N ASP A 15 6.31 10.77 -7.99
CA ASP A 15 5.95 9.63 -8.83
C ASP A 15 4.93 10.09 -9.89
N PRO A 16 5.41 10.54 -11.06
CA PRO A 16 4.56 11.12 -12.11
C PRO A 16 3.61 10.10 -12.75
N ASP A 17 3.85 8.80 -12.55
CA ASP A 17 3.01 7.74 -13.10
C ASP A 17 1.80 7.43 -12.20
N LEU A 18 1.73 8.01 -10.98
CA LEU A 18 0.54 7.89 -10.13
C LEU A 18 -0.64 8.61 -10.80
N LYS A 19 -1.61 7.83 -11.23
CA LYS A 19 -2.86 8.31 -11.80
C LYS A 19 -3.81 8.70 -10.70
N VAL A 20 -4.42 9.87 -10.82
CA VAL A 20 -5.52 10.26 -9.93
C VAL A 20 -6.75 9.46 -10.32
N VAL A 21 -7.38 8.85 -9.32
CA VAL A 21 -8.65 8.12 -9.46
C VAL A 21 -9.67 8.84 -8.59
N GLU A 22 -10.86 9.05 -9.14
CA GLU A 22 -11.96 9.64 -8.39
C GLU A 22 -12.50 8.60 -7.40
N SER A 23 -12.59 8.97 -6.12
CA SER A 23 -13.26 8.16 -5.10
C SER A 23 -14.72 8.58 -4.99
N GLU A 24 -15.62 7.61 -4.84
CA GLU A 24 -17.05 7.85 -4.60
C GLU A 24 -17.30 8.59 -3.27
N ASN A 25 -16.36 8.49 -2.32
CA ASN A 25 -16.48 9.07 -0.98
C ASN A 25 -15.87 10.48 -0.86
N GLY A 26 -15.40 11.06 -1.98
CA GLY A 26 -14.69 12.34 -1.97
C GLY A 26 -13.22 12.26 -1.54
N ASP A 27 -12.71 11.06 -1.27
CA ASP A 27 -11.29 10.83 -1.01
C ASP A 27 -10.45 11.15 -2.25
N LEU A 28 -9.22 11.60 -2.02
CA LEU A 28 -8.25 11.75 -3.10
C LEU A 28 -7.45 10.45 -3.24
N LEU A 29 -7.68 9.71 -4.33
CA LEU A 29 -7.03 8.43 -4.59
C LEU A 29 -5.99 8.56 -5.71
N PHE A 30 -4.84 7.93 -5.51
CA PHE A 30 -3.78 7.80 -6.50
C PHE A 30 -3.43 6.34 -6.68
N GLU A 31 -3.30 5.91 -7.93
CA GLU A 31 -2.99 4.53 -8.27
C GLU A 31 -1.87 4.41 -9.30
N LYS A 32 -1.04 3.38 -9.13
CA LYS A 32 -0.04 2.98 -10.12
C LYS A 32 -0.01 1.47 -10.24
N LEU A 33 -0.05 0.97 -11.48
CA LEU A 33 0.25 -0.43 -11.78
C LEU A 33 1.77 -0.60 -11.84
N THR A 34 2.27 -1.59 -11.11
CA THR A 34 3.70 -1.85 -10.93
C THR A 34 3.93 -3.37 -10.87
N TYR A 35 5.18 -3.78 -10.71
CA TYR A 35 5.55 -5.15 -10.36
C TYR A 35 6.34 -5.14 -9.05
N THR A 36 5.90 -5.94 -8.09
CA THR A 36 6.70 -6.26 -6.91
C THR A 36 7.34 -7.61 -7.16
N HIS A 37 8.66 -7.61 -7.36
CA HIS A 37 9.40 -8.80 -7.77
C HIS A 37 8.85 -9.40 -9.09
N HIS A 38 8.18 -10.55 -9.05
CA HIS A 38 7.56 -11.19 -10.22
C HIS A 38 6.04 -11.10 -10.24
N TYR A 39 5.44 -10.47 -9.23
CA TYR A 39 4.01 -10.35 -9.10
C TYR A 39 3.54 -9.01 -9.64
N ARG A 40 2.41 -9.02 -10.34
CA ARG A 40 1.72 -7.80 -10.71
C ARG A 40 1.22 -7.14 -9.44
N SER A 41 1.46 -5.84 -9.30
CA SER A 41 1.11 -5.10 -8.10
C SER A 41 0.41 -3.79 -8.40
N ILE A 42 -0.39 -3.31 -7.46
CA ILE A 42 -1.00 -1.98 -7.49
C ILE A 42 -0.49 -1.22 -6.27
N THR A 43 0.05 -0.02 -6.48
CA THR A 43 0.33 0.94 -5.41
C THR A 43 -0.83 1.92 -5.32
N HIS A 44 -1.36 2.10 -4.12
CA HIS A 44 -2.40 3.07 -3.79
C HIS A 44 -1.91 4.06 -2.74
N VAL A 45 -2.28 5.32 -2.95
CA VAL A 45 -2.24 6.36 -1.91
C VAL A 45 -3.62 6.99 -1.85
N SER A 46 -4.30 6.87 -0.72
CA SER A 46 -5.59 7.51 -0.47
C SER A 46 -5.46 8.57 0.61
N VAL A 47 -6.08 9.72 0.40
CA VAL A 47 -6.21 10.77 1.40
C VAL A 47 -7.69 10.94 1.71
N ALA A 48 -8.03 10.86 3.00
CA ALA A 48 -9.41 11.04 3.44
C ALA A 48 -9.94 12.43 3.05
N ALA A 49 -11.22 12.52 2.70
CA ALA A 49 -11.85 13.79 2.29
C ALA A 49 -11.71 14.91 3.34
N ASP A 50 -11.68 14.55 4.62
CA ASP A 50 -11.50 15.45 5.77
C ASP A 50 -10.03 15.79 6.08
N HIS A 51 -9.09 15.25 5.30
CA HIS A 51 -7.64 15.39 5.45
C HIS A 51 -7.12 14.93 6.83
N SER A 52 -7.84 14.05 7.52
CA SER A 52 -7.42 13.48 8.81
C SER A 52 -6.34 12.41 8.67
N SER A 53 -6.26 11.77 7.50
CA SER A 53 -5.40 10.61 7.28
C SER A 53 -4.97 10.45 5.83
N THR A 54 -3.82 9.82 5.66
CA THR A 54 -3.34 9.28 4.39
C THR A 54 -3.04 7.80 4.58
N THR A 55 -3.65 6.94 3.78
CA THR A 55 -3.38 5.50 3.78
C THR A 55 -2.59 5.13 2.54
N LEU A 56 -1.52 4.36 2.74
CA LEU A 56 -0.68 3.81 1.69
C LEU A 56 -0.95 2.31 1.60
N ARG A 57 -1.21 1.78 0.40
CA ARG A 57 -1.40 0.34 0.19
C ARG A 57 -0.58 -0.17 -0.98
N ILE A 58 -0.09 -1.40 -0.86
CA ILE A 58 0.43 -2.16 -1.99
C ILE A 58 -0.32 -3.48 -2.05
N TYR A 59 -0.97 -3.71 -3.18
CA TYR A 59 -1.65 -4.96 -3.50
C TYR A 59 -0.72 -5.78 -4.38
N VAL A 60 -0.39 -6.99 -3.95
CA VAL A 60 0.32 -7.98 -4.75
C VAL A 60 -0.72 -8.99 -5.22
N LEU A 61 -1.00 -8.97 -6.51
CA LEU A 61 -2.08 -9.75 -7.13
C LEU A 61 -1.63 -11.20 -7.33
N ASP A 62 -2.59 -12.11 -7.23
CA ASP A 62 -2.40 -13.55 -7.46
C ASP A 62 -1.20 -14.13 -6.68
N PHE A 63 -0.98 -13.63 -5.46
CA PHE A 63 0.13 -14.02 -4.60
C PHE A 63 -0.08 -15.39 -3.95
N PHE A 64 -1.30 -15.64 -3.44
CA PHE A 64 -1.67 -16.92 -2.81
C PHE A 64 -2.30 -17.86 -3.84
N SER A 65 -2.06 -19.17 -3.69
CA SER A 65 -2.64 -20.17 -4.59
C SER A 65 -4.17 -20.24 -4.42
N LYS A 66 -4.88 -20.71 -5.46
CA LYS A 66 -6.34 -20.86 -5.43
C LYS A 66 -6.83 -21.78 -4.31
N ASP A 67 -5.99 -22.69 -3.83
CA ASP A 67 -6.33 -23.67 -2.79
C ASP A 67 -6.07 -23.11 -1.38
N GLN A 68 -5.26 -22.04 -1.25
CA GLN A 68 -5.09 -21.29 0.01
C GLN A 68 -6.22 -20.29 0.26
N LYS A 69 -7.26 -20.29 -0.59
CA LYS A 69 -8.38 -19.34 -0.62
C LYS A 69 -9.46 -19.62 0.43
N ASP A 70 -9.54 -20.85 0.95
CA ASP A 70 -10.62 -21.32 1.84
C ASP A 70 -10.40 -21.01 3.33
N SER A 71 -9.23 -20.49 3.72
CA SER A 71 -9.10 -19.82 5.01
C SER A 71 -9.57 -18.37 4.85
N GLY A 72 -10.87 -18.12 5.09
CA GLY A 72 -11.50 -16.83 4.86
C GLY A 72 -10.71 -15.65 5.43
N SER A 73 -10.68 -14.53 4.69
CA SER A 73 -10.10 -13.23 5.06
C SER A 73 -9.10 -13.31 6.21
N SER A 74 -7.96 -13.99 5.99
CA SER A 74 -6.97 -14.19 7.03
C SER A 74 -6.35 -12.84 7.35
N TYR A 75 -6.91 -12.14 8.34
CA TYR A 75 -6.23 -11.10 9.09
C TYR A 75 -5.09 -11.78 9.82
N HIS A 76 -3.96 -11.94 9.14
CA HIS A 76 -2.73 -12.31 9.80
C HIS A 76 -2.26 -11.07 10.57
N PHE A 77 -2.71 -10.95 11.82
CA PHE A 77 -2.22 -9.93 12.75
C PHE A 77 -0.70 -10.12 12.97
N THR A 78 0.08 -9.31 12.25
CA THR A 78 1.06 -8.32 12.77
C THR A 78 2.10 -8.68 13.84
N ASN A 79 2.42 -9.95 14.15
CA ASN A 79 3.58 -10.21 15.03
C ASN A 79 4.80 -10.81 14.31
N ASP A 80 4.66 -11.89 13.52
CA ASP A 80 5.85 -12.57 13.00
C ASP A 80 6.53 -11.85 11.83
N LEU A 81 5.75 -11.14 10.98
CA LEU A 81 6.30 -10.32 9.89
C LEU A 81 6.56 -8.86 10.28
N ASN A 82 5.86 -8.34 11.30
CA ASN A 82 5.96 -6.92 11.67
C ASN A 82 7.19 -6.62 12.54
N PHE A 83 7.76 -7.64 13.20
CA PHE A 83 9.01 -7.50 13.94
C PHE A 83 10.20 -7.21 13.01
N ASP A 84 10.22 -7.86 11.84
CA ASP A 84 11.26 -7.68 10.82
C ASP A 84 10.96 -6.51 9.87
N TYR A 85 9.68 -6.21 9.62
CA TYR A 85 9.26 -5.28 8.57
C TYR A 85 8.31 -4.20 9.14
N ARG A 86 8.70 -2.93 9.00
CA ARG A 86 8.02 -1.77 9.61
C ARG A 86 6.73 -1.38 8.87
N PHE A 87 5.70 -2.19 8.94
CA PHE A 87 4.39 -1.90 8.34
C PHE A 87 3.35 -1.50 9.38
N GLY A 88 2.26 -0.85 8.91
CA GLY A 88 1.06 -0.66 9.74
C GLY A 88 0.27 -1.96 9.86
N SER A 89 0.01 -2.62 8.74
CA SER A 89 -0.74 -3.87 8.67
C SER A 89 -0.41 -4.68 7.39
N TYR A 90 -0.62 -5.99 7.44
CA TYR A 90 -0.65 -6.85 6.25
C TYR A 90 -1.83 -7.81 6.36
N TYR A 91 -2.50 -8.09 5.24
CA TYR A 91 -3.64 -8.99 5.20
C TYR A 91 -3.85 -9.55 3.80
N SER A 92 -4.63 -10.64 3.69
CA SER A 92 -5.01 -11.21 2.40
C SER A 92 -6.48 -10.94 2.10
N ARG A 93 -6.79 -10.71 0.82
CA ARG A 93 -8.17 -10.67 0.30
C ARG A 93 -8.25 -11.50 -0.97
N GLY A 94 -8.81 -12.70 -0.86
CA GLY A 94 -8.75 -13.68 -1.95
C GLY A 94 -7.30 -14.08 -2.23
N GLN A 95 -6.85 -13.94 -3.48
CA GLN A 95 -5.47 -14.26 -3.87
C GLN A 95 -4.52 -13.06 -3.71
N THR A 96 -4.99 -11.92 -3.19
CA THR A 96 -4.19 -10.69 -3.10
C THR A 96 -3.57 -10.55 -1.72
N LEU A 97 -2.25 -10.35 -1.66
CA LEU A 97 -1.57 -9.86 -0.46
C LEU A 97 -1.64 -8.34 -0.44
N ILE A 98 -1.99 -7.76 0.69
CA ILE A 98 -2.12 -6.32 0.88
C ILE A 98 -1.22 -5.91 2.03
N ALA A 99 -0.30 -4.99 1.79
CA ALA A 99 0.40 -4.27 2.86
C ALA A 99 -0.09 -2.84 2.92
N GLU A 100 -0.30 -2.35 4.14
CA GLU A 100 -0.93 -1.07 4.40
C GLU A 100 -0.17 -0.30 5.49
N GLN A 101 -0.15 1.03 5.33
CA GLN A 101 0.38 1.96 6.31
C GLN A 101 -0.53 3.19 6.38
N ASP A 102 -1.09 3.43 7.56
CA ASP A 102 -1.81 4.66 7.85
C ASP A 102 -0.86 5.73 8.39
N LEU A 103 -1.02 6.95 7.88
CA LEU A 103 -0.35 8.15 8.33
C LEU A 103 -1.42 9.13 8.82
N LEU A 104 -1.51 9.28 10.13
CA LEU A 104 -2.38 10.27 10.75
C LEU A 104 -1.81 11.68 10.53
N LEU A 105 -2.67 12.60 10.11
CA LEU A 105 -2.32 13.99 9.92
C LEU A 105 -2.63 14.76 11.21
N THR A 106 -1.59 15.08 11.96
CA THR A 106 -1.72 15.92 13.17
C THR A 106 -1.88 17.39 12.83
N ASP A 107 -1.51 17.80 11.62
CA ASP A 107 -1.68 19.14 11.08
C ASP A 107 -2.09 19.05 9.60
N PRO A 108 -3.28 19.54 9.22
CA PRO A 108 -3.78 19.48 7.84
C PRO A 108 -3.00 20.38 6.87
N TYR A 109 -2.08 21.22 7.34
CA TYR A 109 -1.23 22.06 6.50
C TYR A 109 0.15 21.44 6.21
N ILE A 110 0.51 20.37 6.92
CA ILE A 110 1.78 19.66 6.74
C ILE A 110 1.54 18.40 5.93
N LEU A 111 2.23 18.27 4.80
CA LEU A 111 2.18 17.06 4.00
C LEU A 111 2.84 15.90 4.78
N PRO A 112 2.18 14.73 4.87
CA PRO A 112 2.78 13.59 5.51
C PRO A 112 3.98 13.11 4.68
N PRO A 113 4.97 12.44 5.30
CA PRO A 113 6.16 11.92 4.61
C PRO A 113 5.84 10.69 3.74
N VAL A 114 4.88 10.81 2.82
CA VAL A 114 4.33 9.73 1.99
C VAL A 114 5.42 8.97 1.25
N THR A 115 6.33 9.68 0.58
CA THR A 115 7.37 9.03 -0.23
C THR A 115 8.25 8.10 0.58
N LYS A 116 8.65 8.52 1.80
CA LYS A 116 9.47 7.71 2.71
C LYS A 116 8.75 6.42 3.09
N TYR A 117 7.50 6.54 3.55
CA TYR A 117 6.73 5.38 4.00
C TYR A 117 6.30 4.48 2.83
N LEU A 118 6.05 5.06 1.66
CA LEU A 118 5.76 4.29 0.46
C LEU A 118 6.98 3.48 0.01
N SER A 119 8.18 4.07 0.00
CA SER A 119 9.41 3.33 -0.32
C SER A 119 9.70 2.21 0.69
N LEU A 120 9.45 2.44 1.99
CA LEU A 120 9.56 1.40 3.02
C LEU A 120 8.54 0.26 2.77
N LEU A 121 7.29 0.61 2.51
CA LEU A 121 6.22 -0.34 2.18
C LEU A 121 6.60 -1.19 0.95
N GLN A 122 7.13 -0.55 -0.10
CA GLN A 122 7.59 -1.20 -1.33
C GLN A 122 8.76 -2.17 -1.10
N GLN A 123 9.77 -1.75 -0.33
CA GLN A 123 10.92 -2.59 -0.03
C GLN A 123 10.54 -3.83 0.77
N ASN A 124 9.76 -3.62 1.83
CA ASN A 124 9.38 -4.72 2.70
C ASN A 124 8.49 -5.75 1.96
N ILE A 125 7.57 -5.30 1.09
CA ILE A 125 6.73 -6.24 0.33
C ILE A 125 7.52 -6.96 -0.76
N PHE A 126 8.55 -6.33 -1.31
CA PHE A 126 9.52 -7.01 -2.16
C PHE A 126 10.24 -8.14 -1.40
N ASP A 127 10.67 -7.90 -0.16
CA ASP A 127 11.35 -8.92 0.63
C ASP A 127 10.43 -10.09 1.00
N ILE A 128 9.17 -9.82 1.35
CA ILE A 128 8.15 -10.87 1.60
C ILE A 128 7.96 -11.73 0.35
N THR A 129 7.70 -11.09 -0.80
CA THR A 129 7.42 -11.82 -2.05
C THR A 129 8.63 -12.63 -2.53
N LYS A 130 9.85 -12.16 -2.29
CA LYS A 130 11.08 -12.89 -2.56
C LYS A 130 11.28 -14.10 -1.63
N LYS A 131 11.03 -13.94 -0.32
CA LYS A 131 11.16 -15.02 0.67
C LYS A 131 10.19 -16.17 0.38
N ALA A 132 8.92 -15.87 0.13
CA ALA A 132 7.89 -16.87 -0.16
C ALA A 132 8.28 -17.76 -1.37
N ARG A 133 8.74 -17.14 -2.47
CA ARG A 133 9.17 -17.88 -3.65
C ARG A 133 10.38 -18.79 -3.43
N THR A 134 11.26 -18.44 -2.49
CA THR A 134 12.42 -19.27 -2.17
C THR A 134 11.97 -20.56 -1.45
N GLN A 135 10.92 -20.48 -0.63
CA GLN A 135 10.35 -21.62 0.08
C GLN A 135 9.58 -22.57 -0.84
N ASP A 136 8.85 -22.06 -1.84
CA ASP A 136 8.13 -22.90 -2.81
C ASP A 136 9.04 -23.74 -3.72
N ASN A 137 10.32 -23.38 -3.84
CA ASN A 137 11.30 -24.08 -4.69
C ASN A 137 12.26 -24.99 -3.89
N SER A 138 12.03 -25.17 -2.58
CA SER A 138 12.83 -26.04 -1.70
C SER A 138 12.08 -27.32 -1.38
#